data_AF-A0AAW3XHI2-F1
#
_entry.id   AF-A0AAW3XHI2-F1
#
_cell.length_a   1.000
_cell.length_b   1.000
_cell.length_c   1.000
_cell.angle_alpha   90.00
_cell.angle_beta   90.00
_cell.angle_gamma   90.00
#
_symmetry.space_group_name_H-M   'P 1'
#
loop_
_entity.id
_entity.type
_entity.pdbx_description
1 polymer ?
#
loop_
_entity_poly.entity_id
_entity_poly.type
_entity_poly.pdbx_seq_one_letter_code
_entity_poly.pdbx_strand_id
1 'polypeptide(L)' 'MNNLRKLRQSLHLTQKGLADEIGQTISSIGHYETGRRTPDIKTCHQLVEALSKNGKKLSIEDIFPPASGG' A
#
# COMPACT_ATOMS: atom_id res chain seq x y z
N MET A 1 -12.38 0.15 -3.74
CA MET A 1 -11.42 -0.91 -4.11
C MET A 1 -10.03 -0.25 -4.16
N ASN A 2 -9.00 -0.79 -3.50
CA ASN A 2 -7.66 -0.18 -3.50
C ASN A 2 -6.67 -0.97 -4.37
N ASN A 3 -5.52 -0.35 -4.68
CA ASN A 3 -4.51 -0.89 -5.58
C ASN A 3 -3.29 -1.49 -4.87
N LEU A 4 -3.25 -1.45 -3.53
CA LEU A 4 -2.08 -1.84 -2.75
C LEU A 4 -1.54 -3.23 -3.11
N ARG A 5 -2.43 -4.23 -3.19
CA ARG A 5 -2.05 -5.61 -3.53
C ARG A 5 -1.43 -5.70 -4.92
N LYS A 6 -2.04 -5.03 -5.90
CA LYS A 6 -1.58 -5.04 -7.30
C LYS A 6 -0.20 -4.40 -7.43
N LEU A 7 -0.01 -3.24 -6.80
CA LEU A 7 1.26 -2.53 -6.80
C LEU A 7 2.36 -3.35 -6.13
N ARG A 8 2.09 -3.90 -4.94
CA ARG A 8 3.04 -4.78 -4.24
C ARG A 8 3.45 -5.99 -5.10
N GLN A 9 2.49 -6.65 -5.73
CA GLN A 9 2.75 -7.81 -6.60
C GLN A 9 3.54 -7.43 -7.86
N SER A 10 3.30 -6.24 -8.43
CA SER A 10 4.07 -5.75 -9.59
C SER A 10 5.55 -5.51 -9.28
N LEU A 11 5.89 -5.34 -8.00
CA LEU A 11 7.26 -5.22 -7.50
C LEU A 11 7.82 -6.56 -6.97
N HIS A 12 7.11 -7.67 -7.18
CA HIS A 12 7.47 -8.99 -6.65
C HIS A 12 7.64 -9.06 -5.13
N LEU A 13 7.03 -8.14 -4.39
CA LEU A 13 7.08 -8.11 -2.92
C LEU A 13 6.04 -9.06 -2.32
N THR A 14 6.39 -9.77 -1.25
CA THR A 14 5.43 -10.50 -0.41
C THR A 14 4.77 -9.55 0.59
N GLN A 15 3.63 -9.93 1.18
CA GLN A 15 3.03 -9.13 2.26
C GLN A 15 4.01 -8.96 3.43
N LYS A 16 4.78 -10.02 3.74
CA LYS A 16 5.84 -9.97 4.75
C LYS A 16 6.95 -8.99 4.38
N GLY A 17 7.46 -9.06 3.15
CA GLY A 17 8.53 -8.16 2.70
C GLY A 17 8.12 -6.69 2.79
N LEU A 18 6.89 -6.36 2.36
CA LEU A 18 6.38 -5.00 2.51
C LEU A 18 6.18 -4.60 3.98
N ALA A 19 5.67 -5.52 4.81
CA ALA A 19 5.45 -5.29 6.23
C ALA A 19 6.78 -4.99 6.96
N ASP A 20 7.79 -5.82 6.72
CA ASP A 20 9.13 -5.68 7.30
C ASP A 20 9.77 -4.35 6.87
N GLU A 21 9.56 -3.93 5.61
CA GLU A 21 10.11 -2.68 5.08
C GLU A 21 9.52 -1.43 5.75
N ILE A 22 8.21 -1.39 6.00
CA ILE A 22 7.53 -0.20 6.54
C ILE A 22 7.31 -0.27 8.06
N GLY A 23 7.79 -1.32 8.73
CA GLY A 23 7.62 -1.53 10.16
C GLY A 23 6.18 -1.84 10.57
N GLN A 24 5.44 -2.57 9.71
CA GLN A 24 4.08 -3.02 9.97
C GLN A 24 4.01 -4.53 10.15
N THR A 25 2.84 -5.04 10.55
CA THR A 25 2.60 -6.50 10.60
C THR A 25 2.07 -7.02 9.26
N ILE A 26 2.34 -8.29 8.95
CA ILE A 26 1.76 -8.98 7.77
C ILE A 26 0.24 -8.84 7.76
N SER A 27 -0.39 -9.00 8.93
CA SER A 27 -1.84 -8.85 9.10
C SER A 27 -2.33 -7.43 8.82
N SER A 28 -1.57 -6.40 9.20
CA SER A 28 -1.88 -5.01 8.85
C SER A 28 -1.91 -4.83 7.33
N ILE A 29 -0.89 -5.32 6.61
CA ILE A 29 -0.85 -5.28 5.15
C ILE A 29 -2.08 -5.98 4.54
N GLY A 30 -2.40 -7.20 5.00
CA GLY A 30 -3.58 -7.93 4.52
C GLY A 30 -4.90 -7.18 4.76
N HIS A 31 -5.03 -6.50 5.91
CA HIS A 31 -6.20 -5.66 6.20
C HIS A 31 -6.28 -4.42 5.31
N TYR A 32 -5.14 -3.79 5.01
CA TYR A 32 -5.10 -2.66 4.10
C TYR A 32 -5.46 -3.09 2.67
N GLU A 33 -4.90 -4.20 2.19
CA GLU A 33 -5.19 -4.73 0.85
C GLU A 33 -6.66 -5.12 0.64
N THR A 34 -7.31 -5.63 1.68
CA THR A 34 -8.73 -6.01 1.63
C THR A 34 -9.67 -4.86 1.94
N GLY A 35 -9.14 -3.69 2.34
CA GLY A 35 -9.94 -2.54 2.77
C GLY A 35 -10.62 -2.73 4.13
N ARG A 36 -10.27 -3.78 4.89
CA ARG A 36 -10.81 -4.04 6.23
C ARG A 36 -10.36 -3.00 7.25
N ARG A 37 -9.18 -2.40 7.04
CA ARG A 37 -8.68 -1.26 7.82
C ARG A 37 -8.14 -0.21 6.87
N THR A 38 -8.30 1.05 7.27
CA THR A 38 -7.65 2.19 6.61
C THR A 38 -6.32 2.46 7.32
N PRO A 39 -5.19 2.53 6.61
CA PRO A 39 -3.93 2.96 7.20
C PRO A 39 -4.00 4.42 7.66
N ASP A 40 -3.21 4.78 8.67
CA ASP A 40 -3.04 6.19 9.04
C ASP A 40 -2.18 6.93 8.01
N ILE A 41 -2.16 8.27 8.10
CA ILE A 41 -1.45 9.10 7.11
C ILE A 41 0.04 8.78 7.04
N LYS A 42 0.68 8.47 8.18
CA LYS A 42 2.08 8.09 8.24
C LYS A 42 2.32 6.80 7.45
N THR A 43 1.49 5.80 7.69
CA THR A 43 1.53 4.51 6.99
C THR A 43 1.26 4.68 5.50
N CYS A 44 0.34 5.57 5.10
CA CYS A 44 0.13 5.91 3.70
C CYS A 44 1.42 6.42 3.02
N HIS A 45 2.14 7.34 3.66
CA HIS A 45 3.41 7.84 3.12
C HIS A 45 4.48 6.74 3.05
N GLN A 46 4.59 5.89 4.07
CA GLN A 46 5.53 4.77 4.04
C GLN A 46 5.21 3.78 2.91
N LEU A 47 3.93 3.51 2.66
CA LEU A 47 3.50 2.68 1.53
C LEU A 47 3.85 3.31 0.18
N VAL A 48 3.65 4.62 0.03
CA VAL A 48 4.05 5.34 -1.19
C VAL A 48 5.54 5.24 -1.42
N GLU A 49 6.35 5.47 -0.40
CA GLU A 49 7.81 5.40 -0.47
C GLU A 49 8.27 3.98 -0.85
N ALA A 50 7.76 2.96 -0.16
CA ALA A 50 8.09 1.57 -0.41
C ALA A 50 7.70 1.09 -1.82
N LEU A 51 6.56 1.56 -2.33
CA LEU A 51 6.05 1.16 -3.65
C LEU A 51 6.57 2.03 -4.81
N SER A 52 7.17 3.19 -4.52
CA SER A 52 7.78 4.06 -5.55
C SER A 52 9.19 3.61 -5.97
N LYS A 53 9.63 2.43 -5.53
CA LYS A 53 10.89 1.81 -5.94
C LYS A 53 10.85 1.49 -7.45
N ASN A 54 11.99 1.59 -8.11
CA ASN A 54 12.17 1.47 -9.57
C ASN A 54 11.79 2.71 -10.42
N GLY A 55 11.84 3.91 -9.83
CA GLY A 55 11.70 5.18 -10.57
C GLY A 55 10.27 5.57 -10.92
N LYS A 56 9.27 4.81 -10.45
CA LYS A 56 7.87 5.15 -10.60
C LYS A 56 7.43 6.04 -9.44
N LYS A 57 7.06 7.28 -9.72
CA LYS A 57 6.54 8.20 -8.71
C LYS A 57 5.07 7.88 -8.47
N LEU A 58 4.73 7.37 -7.28
CA LEU A 58 3.34 7.12 -6.86
C LEU A 58 2.88 8.19 -5.87
N SER A 59 1.57 8.36 -5.77
CA SER A 59 0.88 9.14 -4.75
C SER A 59 0.00 8.24 -3.87
N ILE A 60 -0.56 8.81 -2.79
CA ILE A 60 -1.53 8.11 -1.95
C ILE A 60 -2.75 7.69 -2.78
N GLU A 61 -3.18 8.52 -3.73
CA GLU A 61 -4.35 8.28 -4.58
C GLU A 61 -4.14 7.12 -5.57
N ASP A 62 -2.89 6.88 -5.99
CA ASP A 62 -2.55 5.71 -6.80
C ASP A 62 -2.78 4.40 -6.04
N ILE A 63 -2.54 4.41 -4.72
CA ILE A 63 -2.70 3.23 -3.84
C ILE A 63 -4.15 3.14 -3.34
N PHE A 64 -4.69 4.26 -2.86
CA PHE A 64 -5.99 4.42 -2.23
C PHE A 64 -6.76 5.52 -2.97
N PRO A 65 -7.32 5.22 -4.17
CA PRO A 65 -8.06 6.22 -4.93
C PRO A 65 -9.26 6.72 -4.11
N PRO A 66 -9.61 8.01 -4.21
CA PRO A 66 -10.82 8.52 -3.60
C PRO A 66 -11.99 7.67 -4.07
N ALA A 67 -12.93 7.35 -3.17
CA ALA A 67 -14.18 6.74 -3.57
C ALA A 67 -14.79 7.68 -4.60
N SER A 68 -14.87 7.26 -5.87
CA SER A 68 -15.49 8.02 -6.92
C SER A 68 -16.86 8.46 -6.39
N GLY A 69 -17.04 9.77 -6.19
CA GLY A 69 -18.29 10.31 -5.73
C GLY A 69 -19.39 9.84 -6.68
N GLY A 70 -20.34 9.08 -6.13
CA GLY A 70 -21.65 8.90 -6.75
C GLY A 70 -22.53 10.08 -6.41
#